data_AF-A0A4Y3M4T2-F1
#
_entry.id   AF-A0A4Y3M4T2-F1
#
_cell.length_a   1.000
_cell.length_b   1.000
_cell.length_c   1.000
_cell.angle_alpha   90.00
_cell.angle_beta   90.00
_cell.angle_gamma   90.00
#
_symmetry.space_group_name_H-M   'P 1'
#
loop_
_entity.id
_entity.type
_entity.pdbx_description
1 polymer ?
#
loop_
_entity_poly.entity_id
_entity_poly.type
_entity_poly.pdbx_seq_one_letter_code
_entity_poly.pdbx_strand_id
1 'polypeptide(L)'
;MCVLKKNPNLPIPKGARASRSLLVRHVNELRRLREEEWSYESIHEAFLECYGEIFSMSLQVFRERARRVLQKELGKEENFSEATLRVKPE
;
A
#
# COMPACT_ATOMS: atom_id res chain seq x y z
N MET A 1 -9.84 4.29 -16.75
CA MET A 1 -10.17 5.11 -15.55
C MET A 1 -9.34 4.57 -14.41
N CYS A 2 -8.46 5.36 -13.77
CA CYS A 2 -7.66 4.86 -12.65
C CYS A 2 -8.56 4.56 -11.44
N VAL A 3 -8.53 3.31 -10.94
CA VAL A 3 -9.30 2.89 -9.75
C VAL A 3 -8.73 3.40 -8.43
N LEU A 4 -7.47 3.84 -8.45
CA LEU A 4 -6.81 4.43 -7.29
C LEU A 4 -7.23 5.90 -7.16
N LYS A 5 -7.79 6.26 -6.01
CA LYS A 5 -8.07 7.66 -5.68
C LYS A 5 -6.75 8.37 -5.37
N LYS A 6 -6.16 9.04 -6.36
CA LYS A 6 -5.03 9.95 -6.12
C LYS A 6 -5.44 10.98 -5.09
N ASN A 7 -4.61 11.22 -4.09
CA ASN A 7 -4.81 12.35 -3.20
C ASN A 7 -4.12 13.57 -3.82
N PRO A 8 -4.86 14.53 -4.41
CA PRO A 8 -4.27 15.64 -5.18
C PRO A 8 -3.42 16.57 -4.30
N ASN A 9 -3.62 16.53 -2.99
CA ASN A 9 -2.92 17.37 -2.02
C ASN A 9 -1.57 16.81 -1.56
N LEU A 10 -1.20 15.59 -1.97
CA LEU A 10 0.06 14.97 -1.57
C LEU A 10 1.05 14.94 -2.73
N PRO A 11 2.26 15.48 -2.57
CA PRO A 11 3.26 15.46 -3.62
C PRO A 11 3.61 14.02 -3.98
N ILE A 12 3.76 13.76 -5.27
CA ILE A 12 4.24 12.48 -5.78
C ILE A 12 5.71 12.36 -5.35
N PRO A 13 6.08 11.36 -4.54
CA PRO A 13 7.45 11.20 -4.08
C PRO A 13 8.37 10.87 -5.26
N LYS A 14 9.62 11.35 -5.21
CA LYS A 14 10.64 11.13 -6.25
C LYS A 14 11.73 10.17 -5.74
N GLY A 15 12.43 9.52 -6.67
CA GLY A 15 13.59 8.66 -6.39
C GLY A 15 13.25 7.23 -5.95
N ALA A 16 14.27 6.47 -5.55
CA ALA A 16 14.19 5.01 -5.36
C ALA A 16 13.15 4.52 -4.33
N ARG A 17 12.72 5.39 -3.41
CA ARG A 17 11.72 5.06 -2.37
C ARG A 17 10.29 5.47 -2.73
N ALA A 18 10.08 6.13 -3.89
CA ALA A 18 8.79 6.65 -4.30
C ALA A 18 7.69 5.57 -4.32
N SER A 19 7.97 4.41 -4.92
CA SER A 19 6.98 3.34 -5.01
C SER A 19 6.57 2.82 -3.62
N ARG A 20 7.51 2.70 -2.68
CA ARG A 20 7.22 2.27 -1.31
C ARG A 20 6.33 3.28 -0.60
N SER A 21 6.66 4.57 -0.70
CA SER A 21 5.86 5.64 -0.11
C SER A 21 4.44 5.66 -0.66
N LEU A 22 4.25 5.45 -1.97
CA LEU A 22 2.92 5.38 -2.59
C LEU A 22 2.15 4.12 -2.18
N LEU A 23 2.80 2.95 -2.13
CA LEU A 23 2.17 1.71 -1.63
C LEU A 23 1.70 1.85 -0.18
N VAL A 24 2.48 2.50 0.68
CA VAL A 24 2.09 2.75 2.08
C VAL A 24 0.91 3.73 2.14
N ARG A 25 0.90 4.78 1.30
CA ARG A 25 -0.24 5.73 1.24
C ARG A 25 -1.54 5.08 0.77
N HIS A 26 -1.45 4.07 -0.09
CA HIS A 26 -2.59 3.32 -0.63
C HIS A 26 -2.69 1.92 -0.05
N VAL A 27 -2.20 1.69 1.17
CA VAL A 27 -2.20 0.34 1.75
C VAL A 27 -3.62 -0.19 1.98
N ASN A 28 -4.56 0.68 2.34
CA ASN A 28 -5.96 0.32 2.50
C ASN A 28 -6.59 -0.08 1.17
N GLU A 29 -6.34 0.68 0.11
CA GLU A 29 -6.80 0.35 -1.24
C GLU A 29 -6.14 -0.91 -1.77
N LEU A 30 -4.83 -1.09 -1.53
CA LEU A 30 -4.12 -2.32 -1.88
C LEU A 30 -4.73 -3.54 -1.18
N ARG A 31 -5.06 -3.41 0.12
CA ARG A 31 -5.75 -4.46 0.88
C ARG A 31 -7.15 -4.72 0.31
N ARG A 32 -7.94 -3.68 0.08
CA ARG A 32 -9.30 -3.78 -0.49
C ARG A 32 -9.28 -4.49 -1.85
N LEU A 33 -8.37 -4.11 -2.76
CA LEU A 33 -8.23 -4.77 -4.06
C LEU A 33 -7.86 -6.25 -3.91
N ARG A 34 -7.04 -6.61 -2.91
CA ARG A 34 -6.72 -8.01 -2.62
C ARG A 34 -7.91 -8.78 -2.04
N GLU A 35 -8.76 -8.14 -1.24
CA GLU A 35 -10.02 -8.70 -0.71
C GLU A 35 -11.07 -8.86 -1.82
N GLU A 36 -11.11 -7.96 -2.79
CA GLU A 36 -11.90 -8.05 -4.03
C GLU A 36 -11.31 -9.06 -5.04
N GLU A 37 -10.37 -9.91 -4.62
CA GLU A 37 -9.72 -10.96 -5.43
C GLU A 37 -8.94 -10.46 -6.66
N TRP A 38 -8.54 -9.18 -6.69
CA TRP A 38 -7.73 -8.68 -7.79
C TRP A 38 -6.36 -9.36 -7.83
N SER A 39 -5.91 -9.67 -9.04
CA SER A 39 -4.58 -10.18 -9.30
C SER A 39 -3.52 -9.10 -9.02
N TYR A 40 -2.31 -9.52 -8.64
CA TYR A 40 -1.20 -8.57 -8.49
C TYR A 40 -0.86 -7.86 -9.80
N GLU A 41 -1.15 -8.48 -10.94
CA GLU A 41 -0.97 -7.91 -12.28
C GLU A 41 -1.93 -6.74 -12.50
N SER A 42 -3.24 -6.96 -12.30
CA SER A 42 -4.25 -5.92 -12.45
C SER A 42 -4.05 -4.76 -11.47
N ILE A 43 -3.60 -5.05 -10.24
CA ILE A 43 -3.23 -4.02 -9.28
C ILE A 43 -2.00 -3.26 -9.78
N HIS A 44 -0.98 -3.96 -10.27
CA HIS A 44 0.25 -3.34 -10.78
C HIS A 44 -0.06 -2.41 -11.96
N GLU A 45 -0.90 -2.84 -12.90
CA GLU A 45 -1.38 -2.01 -14.01
C GLU A 45 -2.10 -0.77 -13.51
N ALA A 46 -3.01 -0.89 -12.53
CA ALA A 46 -3.70 0.27 -11.97
C ALA A 46 -2.73 1.29 -11.32
N PHE A 47 -1.70 0.82 -10.61
CA PHE A 47 -0.65 1.69 -10.06
C PHE A 47 0.22 2.30 -11.16
N LEU A 48 0.53 1.56 -12.22
CA LEU A 48 1.26 2.04 -13.39
C LEU A 48 0.48 3.12 -14.14
N GLU A 49 -0.81 2.92 -14.40
CA GLU A 49 -1.67 3.92 -15.03
C GLU A 49 -1.78 5.20 -14.19
N CYS A 50 -1.84 5.07 -12.86
CA CYS A 50 -1.97 6.23 -11.99
C CYS A 50 -0.66 7.00 -11.77
N TYR A 51 0.46 6.30 -11.60
CA TYR A 51 1.70 6.89 -11.12
C TYR A 51 2.87 6.78 -12.12
N GLY A 52 2.60 6.19 -13.28
CA GLY A 52 3.54 6.09 -14.40
C GLY A 52 4.83 5.40 -14.02
N GLU A 53 5.93 6.01 -14.43
CA GLU A 53 7.31 5.50 -14.35
C GLU A 53 7.70 4.99 -12.95
N ILE A 54 7.09 5.51 -11.88
CA ILE A 54 7.34 5.06 -10.50
C ILE A 54 7.02 3.58 -10.31
N PHE A 55 6.05 3.06 -11.06
CA PHE A 55 5.66 1.64 -11.07
C PHE A 55 6.07 0.92 -12.35
N SER A 56 6.91 1.52 -13.19
CA SER A 56 7.54 0.86 -14.35
C SER A 56 8.66 -0.09 -13.91
N MET A 57 8.32 -1.02 -13.01
CA MET A 57 9.17 -2.09 -12.51
C MET A 57 8.55 -3.45 -12.87
N SER A 58 9.30 -4.53 -12.72
CA SER A 58 8.74 -5.86 -12.97
C SER A 58 7.65 -6.22 -11.95
N LEU A 59 6.69 -7.04 -12.38
CA LEU A 59 5.61 -7.54 -11.53
C LEU A 59 6.14 -8.26 -10.29
N GLN A 60 7.27 -8.97 -10.39
CA GLN A 60 7.91 -9.63 -9.25
C GLN A 60 8.35 -8.62 -8.18
N VAL A 61 8.99 -7.52 -8.59
CA VAL A 61 9.42 -6.45 -7.67
C VAL A 61 8.21 -5.77 -7.05
N PHE A 62 7.18 -5.50 -7.85
CA PHE A 62 5.93 -4.94 -7.34
C PHE A 62 5.31 -5.84 -6.28
N ARG A 63 5.17 -7.15 -6.57
CA ARG A 63 4.57 -8.15 -5.67
C ARG A 63 5.31 -8.23 -4.34
N GLU A 64 6.65 -8.24 -4.37
CA GLU A 64 7.44 -8.24 -3.14
C GLU A 64 7.20 -6.97 -2.31
N ARG A 65 7.21 -5.79 -2.94
CA ARG A 65 6.99 -4.51 -2.26
C ARG A 65 5.58 -4.42 -1.68
N ALA A 66 4.56 -4.80 -2.45
CA ALA A 66 3.17 -4.84 -2.02
C ALA A 66 2.98 -5.79 -0.82
N ARG A 67 3.53 -7.01 -0.89
CA ARG A 67 3.50 -7.98 0.22
C ARG A 67 4.14 -7.42 1.48
N ARG A 68 5.32 -6.81 1.39
CA ARG A 68 6.01 -6.20 2.55
C ARG A 68 5.20 -5.07 3.18
N VAL A 69 4.51 -4.27 2.39
CA VAL A 69 3.65 -3.19 2.90
C VAL A 69 2.42 -3.76 3.61
N LEU A 70 1.74 -4.75 3.02
CA LEU A 70 0.60 -5.42 3.64
C LEU A 70 0.98 -6.10 4.96
N GLN A 71 2.09 -6.84 4.99
CA GLN A 71 2.59 -7.48 6.21
C GLN A 71 2.92 -6.48 7.32
N LYS A 72 3.45 -5.31 6.95
CA LYS A 72 3.85 -4.29 7.92
C LYS A 72 2.65 -3.60 8.56
N GLU A 73 1.57 -3.38 7.82
CA GLU A 73 0.34 -2.83 8.41
C GLU A 73 -0.41 -3.87 9.27
N LEU A 74 -0.44 -5.14 8.85
CA LEU A 74 -0.98 -6.24 9.68
C LEU A 74 -0.27 -6.35 11.03
N GLY A 75 1.07 -6.36 11.03
CA GLY A 75 1.84 -6.38 12.29
C GLY A 75 1.67 -5.10 13.12
N LYS A 76 1.20 -4.00 12.53
CA LYS A 76 0.90 -2.75 13.24
C LYS A 76 -0.46 -2.82 13.92
N GLU A 77 -1.48 -3.40 13.28
CA GLU A 77 -2.79 -3.65 13.89
C GLU A 77 -2.69 -4.58 15.12
N GLU A 78 -1.82 -5.60 15.08
CA GLU A 78 -1.55 -6.46 16.24
C GLU A 78 -0.90 -5.69 17.42
N ASN A 79 0.01 -4.75 17.13
CA ASN A 79 0.65 -3.94 18.18
C ASN A 79 -0.26 -2.88 18.80
N PHE A 80 -1.25 -2.36 18.07
CA PHE A 80 -2.24 -1.43 18.64
C PHE A 80 -3.24 -2.16 19.56
N SER A 81 -3.53 -3.43 19.27
CA SER A 81 -4.46 -4.24 20.07
C SER A 81 -3.89 -4.58 21.46
N GLU A 82 -2.56 -4.68 21.59
CA GLU A 82 -1.90 -4.91 22.89
C GLU A 82 -1.74 -3.63 23.72
N ALA A 83 -1.69 -2.45 23.08
CA ALA A 83 -1.49 -1.18 23.78
C ALA A 83 -2.74 -0.60 24.48
N THR A 84 -3.95 -1.02 24.09
CA THR A 84 -5.21 -0.47 24.65
C THR A 84 -5.72 -1.21 25.90
N LEU A 85 -5.17 -2.38 26.26
CA LEU A 85 -5.57 -3.14 27.45
C LEU A 85 -4.79 -2.80 28.74
N ARG A 86 -3.91 -1.79 28.71
CA ARG A 86 -3.16 -1.32 29.88
C ARG A 86 -3.70 0.00 30.46
N VAL A 87 -5.01 0.10 30.65
CA VAL A 87 -5.57 1.11 31.57
C VAL A 87 -5.80 0.40 32.89
N LYS A 88 -4.86 0.57 33.84
CA LYS A 88 -5.03 0.13 35.23
C LYS A 88 -6.21 0.90 35.85
N PRO A 89 -7.17 0.25 36.51
CA PRO A 89 -8.01 0.95 37.45
C PRO A 89 -7.17 1.30 38.69
N GLU A 90 -7.16 2.58 39.06
CA GLU A 90 -6.80 3.04 40.41
C GLU A 90 -7.93 2.76 41.40
#